data_AF-A0A2G5CK77-F1
#
_entry.id   AF-A0A2G5CK77-F1
#
_cell.length_a   1.000
_cell.length_b   1.000
_cell.length_c   1.000
_cell.angle_alpha   90.00
_cell.angle_beta   90.00
_cell.angle_gamma   90.00
#
_symmetry.space_group_name_H-M   'P 1'
#
loop_
_entity.id
_entity.type
_entity.pdbx_description
1 polymer ?
#
loop_
_entity_poly.entity_id
_entity_poly.type
_entity_poly.pdbx_seq_one_letter_code
_entity_poly.pdbx_strand_id
1 'polypeptide(L)' 'MVKKKNPLVFLDVSIDGSRPEKIAMELFSDVVPKTAENFRALCTGEKGIGATTGKPLHFKGSIFHRIIPGFMAQVR' A
#
# COMPACT_ATOMS: atom_id res chain seq x y z
N MET A 1 21.89 -18.83 8.04
CA MET A 1 20.55 -18.23 8.22
C MET A 1 20.03 -17.84 6.86
N VAL A 2 18.87 -18.35 6.43
CA VAL A 2 18.27 -18.00 5.13
C VAL A 2 17.83 -16.53 5.19
N LYS A 3 18.37 -15.66 4.34
CA LYS A 3 17.87 -14.29 4.18
C LYS A 3 16.40 -14.38 3.77
N LYS A 4 15.50 -13.94 4.65
CA LYS A 4 14.07 -13.86 4.34
C LYS A 4 13.89 -12.91 3.16
N LYS A 5 13.21 -13.35 2.09
CA LYS A 5 12.93 -12.48 0.95
C LYS A 5 11.99 -11.34 1.37
N ASN A 6 12.25 -10.16 0.85
CA ASN A 6 11.39 -9.00 1.06
C ASN A 6 10.01 -9.20 0.42
N PRO A 7 8.92 -8.75 1.06
CA PRO A 7 7.58 -8.82 0.48
C PRO A 7 7.48 -7.99 -0.79
N LEU A 8 6.81 -8.55 -1.80
CA LEU A 8 6.34 -7.81 -2.97
C LEU A 8 4.85 -7.55 -2.82
N VAL A 9 4.45 -6.30 -3.04
CA VAL A 9 3.05 -5.86 -3.03
C VAL A 9 2.73 -5.11 -4.30
N PHE A 10 1.44 -4.90 -4.57
CA PHE A 10 1.01 -4.12 -5.72
C PHE A 10 -0.22 -3.27 -5.42
N LEU A 11 -0.39 -2.21 -6.20
CA LEU A 11 -1.60 -1.40 -6.27
C LEU A 11 -2.05 -1.39 -7.73
N ASP A 12 -3.30 -1.78 -7.97
CA ASP A 12 -3.95 -1.56 -9.26
C ASP A 12 -4.65 -0.20 -9.21
N VAL A 13 -4.24 0.73 -10.07
CA VAL A 13 -4.68 2.13 -10.05
C VAL A 13 -5.40 2.45 -11.36
N SER A 14 -6.62 2.96 -11.26
CA SER A 14 -7.39 3.49 -12.40
C SER A 14 -7.46 5.01 -12.35
N ILE A 15 -7.56 5.62 -13.53
CA ILE A 15 -7.80 7.06 -13.70
C ILE A 15 -9.13 7.20 -14.44
N ASP A 16 -10.08 7.93 -13.85
CA ASP A 16 -11.43 8.13 -14.42
C ASP A 16 -12.15 6.83 -14.81
N GLY A 17 -11.98 5.78 -14.00
CA GLY A 17 -12.61 4.47 -14.23
C GLY A 17 -12.03 3.67 -15.40
N SER A 18 -10.89 4.11 -15.95
CA SER A 18 -10.14 3.35 -16.94
C SER A 18 -9.70 1.97 -16.42
N ARG A 19 -9.25 1.11 -17.33
CA ARG A 19 -8.62 -0.17 -16.97
C ARG A 19 -7.45 0.10 -16.00
N PRO A 20 -7.44 -0.51 -14.80
CA PRO A 20 -6.36 -0.28 -13.85
C PRO A 20 -5.00 -0.73 -14.39
N GLU A 21 -3.97 0.03 -14.03
CA GLU A 21 -2.56 -0.31 -14.25
C GLU A 21 -1.87 -0.67 -12.95
N LYS A 22 -0.85 -1.53 -13.03
CA LYS A 22 -0.22 -2.12 -11.86
C LYS A 22 1.06 -1.39 -11.46
N ILE A 23 1.09 -0.91 -10.23
CA ILE A 23 2.31 -0.46 -9.55
C ILE A 23 2.78 -1.60 -8.64
N ALA A 24 3.94 -2.19 -8.91
CA ALA A 24 4.55 -3.21 -8.06
C ALA A 24 5.67 -2.61 -7.20
N MET A 25 5.77 -3.01 -5.94
CA MET A 25 6.71 -2.47 -4.97
C MET A 25 7.34 -3.59 -4.14
N GLU A 26 8.65 -3.51 -3.93
CA GLU A 26 9.35 -4.30 -2.91
C GLU A 26 9.40 -3.52 -1.59
N LEU A 27 9.03 -4.18 -0.50
CA LEU A 27 9.09 -3.60 0.84
C LEU A 27 10.35 -4.10 1.54
N PHE A 28 11.26 -3.20 1.91
CA PHE A 28 12.51 -3.52 2.60
C PHE A 28 12.28 -3.93 4.06
N SER A 29 11.66 -5.09 4.25
CA SER A 29 11.32 -5.65 5.57
C SER A 29 12.54 -6.03 6.40
N ASP A 30 13.68 -6.27 5.74
CA ASP A 30 14.97 -6.48 6.37
C ASP A 30 15.56 -5.20 6.98
N VAL A 31 15.18 -4.03 6.47
CA VAL A 31 15.62 -2.72 6.96
C VAL A 31 14.58 -2.09 7.90
N VAL A 32 13.31 -2.09 7.51
CA VAL A 32 12.20 -1.43 8.21
C VAL A 32 11.02 -2.39 8.48
N PRO A 33 11.20 -3.42 9.32
CA PRO A 33 10.24 -4.53 9.46
C PRO A 33 8.83 -4.09 9.85
N LYS A 34 8.70 -3.15 10.79
CA LYS A 34 7.39 -2.65 11.26
C LYS A 34 6.65 -1.86 10.18
N THR A 35 7.36 -1.00 9.46
CA THR A 35 6.79 -0.17 8.39
C THR A 35 6.38 -1.03 7.20
N ALA A 36 7.24 -1.96 6.79
CA ALA A 36 6.97 -2.90 5.71
C ALA A 36 5.75 -3.77 6.02
N GLU A 37 5.66 -4.33 7.24
CA GLU A 37 4.53 -5.16 7.65
C GLU A 37 3.23 -4.36 7.73
N ASN A 38 3.26 -3.13 8.24
CA ASN A 38 2.09 -2.26 8.24
C ASN A 38 1.60 -1.96 6.82
N PHE A 39 2.49 -1.58 5.91
CA PHE A 39 2.12 -1.28 4.52
C PHE A 39 1.58 -2.52 3.79
N ARG A 40 2.24 -3.67 3.98
CA ARG A 40 1.78 -4.96 3.44
C ARG A 40 0.38 -5.31 3.93
N ALA A 41 0.12 -5.20 5.23
CA ALA A 41 -1.18 -5.48 5.83
C ALA A 41 -2.29 -4.54 5.32
N LEU A 42 -1.98 -3.27 5.11
CA LEU A 42 -2.90 -2.31 4.48
C LEU A 42 -3.14 -2.63 3.00
N CYS A 43 -2.21 -3.26 2.29
CA CYS A 43 -2.45 -3.73 0.92
C CYS A 43 -3.40 -4.94 0.88
N THR A 44 -3.37 -5.82 1.89
CA THR A 44 -4.21 -7.04 1.91
C THR A 44 -5.55 -6.83 2.63
N GLY A 45 -5.63 -5.86 3.55
CA GLY A 45 -6.81 -5.65 4.39
C GLY A 45 -6.98 -6.67 5.52
N GLU A 46 -6.00 -7.55 5.75
CA GLU A 46 -6.14 -8.70 6.65
C GLU A 46 -6.31 -8.35 8.14
N LYS A 47 -6.03 -7.10 8.52
CA LYS A 47 -6.12 -6.62 9.91
C LYS A 47 -7.49 -6.10 10.29
N GLY A 48 -8.49 -6.21 9.40
CA GLY A 48 -9.89 -5.91 9.71
C GLY A 48 -10.15 -4.40 9.87
N ILE A 49 -10.79 -4.01 10.97
CA ILE A 49 -11.28 -2.64 11.21
C ILE A 49 -10.34 -1.91 12.16
N GLY A 50 -10.03 -0.65 11.84
CA GLY A 50 -9.22 0.23 12.68
C GLY A 50 -9.97 0.63 13.96
N ALA A 51 -9.37 0.39 15.12
CA ALA A 51 -10.00 0.62 16.41
C ALA A 51 -10.42 2.09 16.65
N THR A 52 -9.66 3.04 16.13
CA THR A 52 -9.90 4.48 16.34
C THR A 52 -10.80 5.11 15.29
N THR A 53 -10.76 4.61 14.05
CA THR A 53 -11.49 5.20 12.92
C THR A 53 -12.78 4.46 12.60
N GLY A 54 -12.93 3.21 13.06
CA GLY A 54 -14.05 2.33 12.69
C GLY A 54 -14.06 1.95 11.21
N LYS A 55 -12.98 2.21 10.46
CA LYS A 55 -12.88 1.96 9.02
C LYS A 55 -11.99 0.75 8.72
N PRO A 56 -12.17 0.06 7.58
CA PRO A 56 -11.27 -1.01 7.16
C PRO A 56 -9.82 -0.52 7.07
N LEU A 57 -8.88 -1.31 7.61
CA LEU A 57 -7.44 -1.11 7.48
C LEU A 57 -6.97 -1.64 6.12
N HIS A 58 -7.39 -0.97 5.04
CA HIS A 58 -7.17 -1.43 3.68
C HIS A 58 -7.05 -0.24 2.70
N PHE A 59 -6.08 -0.29 1.79
CA PHE A 59 -5.91 0.72 0.73
C PHE A 59 -6.92 0.60 -0.41
N LYS A 60 -7.61 -0.54 -0.57
CA LYS A 60 -8.57 -0.71 -1.66
C LYS A 60 -9.69 0.31 -1.54
N GLY A 61 -9.87 1.10 -2.60
CA GLY A 61 -10.86 2.18 -2.66
C GLY A 61 -10.34 3.53 -2.16
N SER A 62 -9.11 3.61 -1.63
CA SER A 62 -8.44 4.89 -1.39
C SER A 62 -8.04 5.56 -2.71
N ILE A 63 -7.91 6.89 -2.67
CA ILE A 63 -7.52 7.70 -3.83
C ILE A 63 -6.19 8.43 -3.58
N PHE A 64 -5.45 8.70 -4.66
CA PHE A 64 -4.33 9.63 -4.64
C PHE A 64 -4.87 11.06 -4.58
N HIS A 65 -5.10 11.57 -3.37
CA HIS A 65 -5.73 12.88 -3.15
C HIS A 65 -4.81 14.07 -3.47
N ARG A 66 -3.50 13.84 -3.61
CA ARG A 66 -2.52 14.89 -3.91
C ARG A 66 -1.47 14.37 -4.88
N ILE A 67 -1.32 15.05 -6.01
CA ILE A 67 -0.31 14.77 -7.05
C ILE A 67 0.46 16.06 -7.31
N ILE A 68 1.78 16.00 -7.22
CA ILE A 68 2.69 17.10 -7.55
C ILE A 68 3.59 16.62 -8.69
N PRO A 69 3.45 17.19 -9.90
CA PRO A 69 4.29 16.85 -11.04
C PRO A 69 5.77 16.99 -10.73
N GLY A 70 6.57 16.00 -11.13
CA GLY A 70 8.02 15.97 -10.89
C GLY A 70 8.42 15.69 -9.43
N PHE A 71 7.47 15.38 -8.55
CA PHE A 71 7.76 15.13 -7.13
C PHE A 71 7.12 13.85 -6.60
N MET A 72 5.80 13.83 -6.37
CA MET A 72 5.16 12.69 -5.70
C MET A 72 3.64 12.61 -5.92
N ALA A 73 3.10 11.41 -5.64
CA ALA A 73 1.68 11.17 -5.47
C ALA A 73 1.42 10.59 -4.06
N GLN A 74 0.41 11.12 -3.36
CA GLN A 74 0.13 10.76 -1.96
C GLN A 74 -1.29 10.23 -1.78
N VAL A 75 -1.39 9.08 -1.12
CA VAL A 75 -2.64 8.43 -0.69
C VAL A 75 -2.98 8.89 0.73
N ARG A 76 -4.27 8.89 1.09
CA ARG A 76 -4.76 9.17 2.45
C ARG A 76 -5.23 7.91 3.15
#